data_AF-A0A3D0K1Q9-F1
#
_entry.id   AF-A0A3D0K1Q9-F1
#
_cell.length_a   1.000
_cell.length_b   1.000
_cell.length_c   1.000
_cell.angle_alpha   90.00
_cell.angle_beta   90.00
_cell.angle_gamma   90.00
#
_symmetry.space_group_name_H-M   'P 1'
#
loop_
_entity.id
_entity.type
_entity.pdbx_description
1 polymer ?
#
loop_
_entity_poly.entity_id
_entity_poly.type
_entity_poly.pdbx_seq_one_letter_code
_entity_poly.pdbx_strand_id
1 'polypeptide(L)'
;MRMTRPRSSRRIGRWTSSMLFLLALVVGLIAINDILMQPELRARIDATKSRSYSLSPRSQQLLAGLEGPWSITVVMVDAETDPAVVSQIDEVLDRYADAAPSMTVQRIDPSMPGALTEYDRLLMELRDREAEAIESFERTVRNASEEFENLVAFAGPTADRIDRLVTREGEDAAAIRDVEAIAAALRLLGQQGHLVLEAVEEATTPEGGSPLPDLEAARSILEQGLSRWANELKAAARRIDRIDGGASEQQQELARLSNAISAEATALAITADELARLEPLEIARIAGQLREGEAAIIVGPDRAMAIPASQLFASNLRQDEVGSVRIDQRFRGEQLLSSAIRSLQQDTMPAVVFVHADDVSRLDAHPQQADVTGITGLLEAARIDVVEWPVTLAPQPAFASGTPVVWVVLPPSERIGFEIDPAERRLLEAVSHLIDQGNSVLVSLYPSFLPRYGQSDPWAGLVSRMGIEADTGSVVLEEAVDGEGEIVVQMFQQLTEFTAPHPIASALNGQNLALPLPVPLRPLVGDGVPVQTIASVDPSADRWLESQWTPSLDLGPVQKGSQRMDEAVDVIYAIERPPVAGGRPQRLLVVG
;
A
#
# COMPACT_ATOMS: atom_id res chain seq x y z
N MET A 1 101.40 33.06 -18.88
CA MET A 1 100.81 32.14 -19.87
C MET A 1 99.70 31.34 -19.18
N ARG A 2 98.43 31.73 -19.32
CA ARG A 2 97.29 30.94 -18.86
C ARG A 2 96.16 31.04 -19.89
N MET A 3 95.90 29.90 -20.52
CA MET A 3 94.91 29.69 -21.56
C MET A 3 93.48 29.84 -21.03
N THR A 4 92.67 30.54 -21.82
CA THR A 4 91.21 30.53 -21.81
C THR A 4 90.67 29.20 -22.35
N ARG A 5 89.64 28.63 -21.72
CA ARG A 5 88.75 27.62 -22.32
C ARG A 5 87.28 28.07 -22.20
N PRO A 6 86.43 27.77 -23.20
CA PRO A 6 85.14 28.43 -23.38
C PRO A 6 84.00 27.71 -22.63
N ARG A 7 83.02 28.51 -22.19
CA ARG A 7 81.71 28.07 -21.67
C ARG A 7 80.67 28.19 -22.79
N SER A 8 80.24 27.08 -23.39
CA SER A 8 78.93 27.00 -24.07
C SER A 8 78.61 25.57 -24.55
N SER A 9 77.84 24.80 -23.77
CA SER A 9 77.02 23.71 -24.34
C SER A 9 75.92 23.14 -23.43
N ARG A 10 75.75 23.59 -22.18
CA ARG A 10 74.83 22.95 -21.22
C ARG A 10 73.38 23.46 -21.17
N ARG A 11 72.97 24.43 -21.99
CA ARG A 11 71.59 24.98 -21.96
C ARG A 11 70.60 24.33 -22.94
N ILE A 12 71.06 23.70 -24.01
CA ILE A 12 70.16 23.15 -25.05
C ILE A 12 69.54 21.79 -24.63
N GLY A 13 70.28 20.95 -23.91
CA GLY A 13 69.78 19.62 -23.51
C GLY A 13 68.68 19.60 -22.43
N ARG A 14 68.52 20.68 -21.64
CA ARG A 14 67.44 20.75 -20.63
C ARG A 14 66.10 21.14 -21.27
N TRP A 15 66.11 21.96 -22.31
CA TRP A 15 64.89 22.38 -23.01
C TRP A 15 64.28 21.26 -23.85
N THR A 16 65.12 20.49 -24.55
CA THR A 16 64.64 19.35 -25.35
C THR A 16 64.05 18.24 -24.47
N SER A 17 64.66 17.97 -23.31
CA SER A 17 64.15 16.98 -22.36
C SER A 17 62.83 17.40 -21.71
N SER A 18 62.66 18.68 -21.37
CA SER A 18 61.38 19.17 -20.82
C SER A 18 60.25 19.14 -21.86
N MET A 19 60.56 19.44 -23.12
CA MET A 19 59.55 19.42 -24.19
C MET A 19 59.12 18.00 -24.56
N LEU A 20 60.05 17.04 -24.57
CA LEU A 20 59.75 15.61 -24.74
C LEU A 20 58.90 15.05 -23.59
N PHE A 21 59.16 15.47 -22.35
CA PHE A 21 58.37 15.05 -21.20
C PHE A 21 56.93 15.58 -21.27
N LEU A 22 56.77 16.84 -21.66
CA LEU A 22 55.45 17.47 -21.82
C LEU A 22 54.64 16.82 -22.95
N LEU A 23 55.30 16.48 -24.06
CA LEU A 23 54.67 15.77 -25.16
C LEU A 23 54.25 14.36 -24.74
N ALA A 24 55.11 13.62 -24.02
CA ALA A 24 54.78 12.30 -23.49
C ALA A 24 53.60 12.35 -22.49
N LEU A 25 53.52 13.39 -21.67
CA LEU A 25 52.40 13.61 -20.74
C LEU A 25 51.08 13.83 -21.49
N VAL A 26 51.09 14.65 -22.54
CA VAL A 26 49.90 14.93 -23.36
C VAL A 26 49.45 13.67 -24.10
N VAL A 27 50.38 12.92 -24.70
CA VAL A 27 50.07 11.64 -25.35
C VAL A 27 49.53 10.63 -24.33
N GLY A 28 50.09 10.58 -23.12
CA GLY A 28 49.58 9.76 -22.03
C GLY A 28 48.16 10.13 -21.61
N LEU A 29 47.86 11.42 -21.47
CA LEU A 29 46.52 11.91 -21.14
C LEU A 29 45.49 11.59 -22.24
N ILE A 30 45.88 11.75 -23.51
CA ILE A 30 45.02 11.42 -24.65
C ILE A 30 44.78 9.91 -24.71
N ALA A 31 45.81 9.09 -24.52
CA ALA A 31 45.68 7.64 -24.50
C ALA A 31 44.82 7.13 -23.32
N ILE A 32 44.96 7.73 -22.13
CA ILE A 32 44.11 7.42 -20.97
C ILE A 32 42.66 7.79 -21.27
N ASN A 33 42.43 8.98 -21.85
CA ASN A 33 41.08 9.41 -22.23
C ASN A 33 40.46 8.49 -23.31
N ASP A 34 41.25 8.07 -24.31
CA ASP A 34 40.80 7.18 -25.38
C ASP A 34 40.48 5.76 -24.86
N ILE A 35 41.31 5.23 -23.94
CA ILE A 35 41.05 3.96 -23.24
C ILE A 35 39.79 4.07 -22.36
N LEU A 36 39.58 5.20 -21.68
CA LEU A 36 38.37 5.45 -20.86
C LEU A 36 37.09 5.64 -21.70
N MET A 37 37.21 5.95 -23.00
CA MET A 37 36.08 6.07 -23.91
C MET A 37 35.71 4.76 -24.62
N GLN A 38 36.49 3.68 -24.47
CA GLN A 38 36.13 2.37 -25.03
C GLN A 38 34.94 1.73 -24.28
N PRO A 39 33.83 1.40 -24.97
CA PRO A 39 32.62 0.87 -24.34
C PRO A 39 32.83 -0.46 -23.60
N GLU A 40 33.72 -1.32 -24.13
CA GLU A 40 33.99 -2.67 -23.61
C GLU A 40 34.84 -2.66 -22.32
N LEU A 41 35.50 -1.55 -22.00
CA LEU A 41 36.39 -1.38 -20.84
C LEU A 41 35.80 -0.49 -19.74
N ARG A 42 34.53 -0.09 -19.85
CA ARG A 42 33.78 0.57 -18.76
C ARG A 42 33.43 -0.42 -17.64
N ALA A 43 34.43 -1.09 -17.06
CA ALA A 43 34.31 -1.57 -15.70
C ALA A 43 34.34 -0.33 -14.78
N ARG A 44 33.16 0.26 -14.52
CA ARG A 44 32.97 1.29 -13.50
C ARG A 44 33.29 0.68 -12.13
N ILE A 45 34.56 0.71 -11.74
CA ILE A 45 34.96 0.42 -10.38
C ILE A 45 34.54 1.64 -9.55
N ASP A 46 33.36 1.55 -8.94
CA ASP A 46 32.82 2.54 -8.02
C ASP A 46 33.68 2.55 -6.75
N ALA A 47 34.65 3.47 -6.71
CA ALA A 47 35.55 3.69 -5.58
C ALA A 47 35.02 4.78 -4.62
N THR A 48 33.70 4.97 -4.53
CA THR A 48 33.12 5.75 -3.43
C THR A 48 32.82 4.84 -2.23
N LYS A 49 33.17 5.32 -1.02
CA LYS A 49 33.06 4.57 0.25
C LYS A 49 31.62 4.13 0.59
N SER A 50 30.62 4.58 -0.16
CA SER A 50 29.19 4.33 0.05
C SER A 50 28.55 3.31 -0.90
N ARG A 51 29.22 2.75 -1.92
CA ARG A 51 28.61 1.82 -2.93
C ARG A 51 27.24 2.30 -3.43
N SER A 52 27.04 3.62 -3.51
CA SER A 52 25.72 4.24 -3.62
C SER A 52 25.17 4.23 -5.06
N TYR A 53 25.91 3.60 -6.00
CA TYR A 53 25.61 3.61 -7.43
C TYR A 53 25.43 2.22 -8.05
N SER A 54 25.35 1.15 -7.26
CA SER A 54 25.06 -0.21 -7.76
C SER A 54 23.71 -0.71 -7.26
N LEU A 55 22.96 -1.43 -8.11
CA LEU A 55 21.80 -2.22 -7.65
C LEU A 55 22.21 -3.07 -6.45
N SER A 56 21.32 -3.23 -5.48
CA SER A 56 21.62 -4.10 -4.34
C SER A 56 21.92 -5.53 -4.82
N PRO A 57 22.79 -6.28 -4.11
CA PRO A 57 23.10 -7.66 -4.49
C PRO A 57 21.85 -8.54 -4.61
N ARG A 58 20.82 -8.24 -3.83
CA ARG A 58 19.52 -8.95 -3.86
C ARG A 58 18.76 -8.66 -5.14
N SER A 59 18.72 -7.41 -5.61
CA SER A 59 18.08 -7.05 -6.87
C SER A 59 18.84 -7.62 -8.06
N GLN A 60 20.18 -7.61 -8.04
CA GLN A 60 20.98 -8.27 -9.07
C GLN A 60 20.70 -9.77 -9.14
N GLN A 61 20.62 -10.44 -7.98
CA GLN A 61 20.31 -11.87 -7.94
C GLN A 61 18.88 -12.17 -8.43
N LEU A 62 17.92 -11.31 -8.13
CA LEU A 62 16.55 -11.41 -8.64
C LEU A 62 16.53 -11.29 -10.17
N LEU A 63 17.16 -10.24 -10.70
CA LEU A 63 17.20 -9.94 -12.13
C LEU A 63 17.93 -11.03 -12.93
N ALA A 64 19.03 -11.57 -12.38
CA ALA A 64 19.76 -12.68 -12.99
C ALA A 64 18.96 -13.99 -13.03
N GLY A 65 17.93 -14.13 -12.19
CA GLY A 65 17.05 -15.29 -12.13
C GLY A 65 15.73 -15.12 -12.91
N LEU A 66 15.58 -14.05 -13.70
CA LEU A 66 14.37 -13.84 -14.50
C LEU A 66 14.31 -14.78 -15.70
N GLU A 67 13.18 -15.47 -15.84
CA GLU A 67 12.86 -16.31 -16.99
C GLU A 67 11.70 -15.68 -17.78
N GLY A 68 11.72 -15.84 -19.11
CA GLY A 68 10.69 -15.31 -20.01
C GLY A 68 10.85 -13.83 -20.38
N PRO A 69 9.90 -13.26 -21.15
CA PRO A 69 9.91 -11.85 -21.52
C PRO A 69 9.49 -10.99 -20.32
N TRP A 70 10.30 -9.98 -20.02
CA TRP A 70 9.99 -8.97 -19.01
C TRP A 70 10.06 -7.58 -19.62
N SER A 71 9.17 -6.68 -19.21
CA SER A 71 9.27 -5.26 -19.55
C SER A 71 8.93 -4.35 -18.37
N ILE A 72 9.57 -3.19 -18.34
CA ILE A 72 9.27 -2.09 -17.43
C ILE A 72 9.03 -0.85 -18.31
N THR A 73 7.82 -0.30 -18.27
CA THR A 73 7.45 0.90 -19.01
C THR A 73 7.00 1.98 -18.04
N VAL A 74 7.71 3.10 -17.96
CA VAL A 74 7.27 4.27 -17.18
C VAL A 74 6.48 5.21 -18.07
N VAL A 75 5.20 5.41 -17.75
CA VAL A 75 4.32 6.37 -18.44
C VAL A 75 4.26 7.64 -17.62
N MET A 76 4.76 8.75 -18.16
CA MET A 76 4.80 10.03 -17.45
C MET A 76 4.85 11.24 -18.37
N VAL A 77 4.42 12.42 -17.91
CA VAL A 77 4.41 13.64 -18.73
C VAL A 77 5.63 14.47 -18.38
N ASP A 78 6.66 14.44 -19.24
CA ASP A 78 7.98 15.03 -18.93
C ASP A 78 7.90 16.53 -18.62
N ALA A 79 6.92 17.24 -19.19
CA ALA A 79 6.73 18.67 -18.98
C ALA A 79 6.21 19.02 -17.58
N GLU A 80 5.58 18.08 -16.88
CA GLU A 80 4.99 18.26 -15.55
C GLU A 80 5.91 17.73 -14.44
N THR A 81 6.97 17.00 -14.79
CA THR A 81 7.94 16.43 -13.85
C THR A 81 9.23 17.26 -13.75
N ASP A 82 9.87 17.31 -12.57
CA ASP A 82 11.21 17.91 -12.42
C ASP A 82 12.25 17.15 -13.26
N PRO A 83 13.05 17.83 -14.12
CA PRO A 83 14.13 17.20 -14.90
C PRO A 83 15.12 16.37 -14.06
N ALA A 84 15.33 16.75 -12.80
CA ALA A 84 16.15 16.02 -11.86
C ALA A 84 15.55 14.67 -11.46
N VAL A 85 14.23 14.53 -11.46
CA VAL A 85 13.50 13.27 -11.23
C VAL A 85 13.56 12.42 -12.49
N VAL A 86 13.29 13.00 -13.67
CA VAL A 86 13.37 12.29 -14.96
C VAL A 86 14.75 11.65 -15.17
N SER A 87 15.84 12.40 -14.94
CA SER A 87 17.20 11.85 -15.05
C SER A 87 17.50 10.72 -14.05
N GLN A 88 16.84 10.70 -12.89
CA GLN A 88 16.99 9.62 -11.92
C GLN A 88 16.24 8.37 -12.35
N ILE A 89 15.05 8.55 -12.92
CA ILE A 89 14.25 7.47 -13.50
C ILE A 89 15.07 6.76 -14.57
N ASP A 90 15.56 7.53 -15.55
CA ASP A 90 16.38 6.99 -16.64
C ASP A 90 17.61 6.24 -16.09
N GLU A 91 18.27 6.76 -15.04
CA GLU A 91 19.40 6.08 -14.39
C GLU A 91 19.03 4.75 -13.72
N VAL A 92 17.87 4.66 -13.05
CA VAL A 92 17.41 3.40 -12.43
C VAL A 92 17.04 2.39 -13.52
N LEU A 93 16.30 2.84 -14.54
CA LEU A 93 15.86 2.02 -15.67
C LEU A 93 17.05 1.44 -16.46
N ASP A 94 18.07 2.25 -16.75
CA ASP A 94 19.30 1.83 -17.41
C ASP A 94 20.01 0.71 -16.64
N ARG A 95 20.08 0.81 -15.30
CA ARG A 95 20.71 -0.22 -14.47
C ARG A 95 19.95 -1.54 -14.49
N TYR A 96 18.63 -1.47 -14.54
CA TYR A 96 17.78 -2.65 -14.68
C TYR A 96 18.00 -3.33 -16.03
N ALA A 97 18.10 -2.55 -17.11
CA ALA A 97 18.44 -3.05 -18.45
C ALA A 97 19.86 -3.66 -18.51
N ASP A 98 20.84 -3.02 -17.85
CA ASP A 98 22.22 -3.53 -17.76
C ASP A 98 22.29 -4.87 -16.99
N ALA A 99 21.53 -5.01 -15.90
CA ALA A 99 21.54 -6.20 -15.05
C ALA A 99 20.72 -7.36 -15.63
N ALA A 100 19.69 -7.08 -16.43
CA ALA A 100 18.90 -8.07 -17.16
C ALA A 100 18.75 -7.66 -18.65
N PRO A 101 19.73 -7.98 -19.51
CA PRO A 101 19.72 -7.58 -20.92
C PRO A 101 18.55 -8.13 -21.75
N SER A 102 17.84 -9.15 -21.26
CA SER A 102 16.64 -9.71 -21.87
C SER A 102 15.35 -8.93 -21.54
N MET A 103 15.41 -8.01 -20.59
CA MET A 103 14.28 -7.19 -20.16
C MET A 103 14.22 -5.92 -21.01
N THR A 104 13.02 -5.57 -21.46
CA THR A 104 12.80 -4.30 -22.17
C THR A 104 12.50 -3.20 -21.16
N VAL A 105 13.23 -2.11 -21.21
CA VAL A 105 12.98 -0.97 -20.32
C VAL A 105 12.80 0.29 -21.15
N GLN A 106 11.71 1.02 -20.92
CA GLN A 106 11.39 2.23 -21.69
C GLN A 106 10.60 3.24 -20.85
N ARG A 107 10.61 4.49 -21.30
CA ARG A 107 9.78 5.58 -20.78
C ARG A 107 8.96 6.16 -21.92
N ILE A 108 7.67 6.39 -21.68
CA ILE A 108 6.70 6.89 -22.66
C ILE A 108 6.10 8.18 -22.13
N ASP A 109 6.17 9.25 -22.93
CA ASP A 109 5.45 10.49 -22.68
C ASP A 109 4.18 10.55 -23.54
N PRO A 110 2.98 10.33 -22.98
CA PRO A 110 1.74 10.30 -23.74
C PRO A 110 1.33 11.67 -24.31
N SER A 111 1.95 12.76 -23.84
CA SER A 111 1.73 14.11 -24.39
C SER A 111 2.49 14.34 -25.70
N MET A 112 3.49 13.50 -26.01
CA MET A 112 4.33 13.62 -27.18
C MET A 112 3.76 12.84 -28.37
N PRO A 113 3.48 13.49 -29.52
CA PRO A 113 2.86 12.80 -30.67
C PRO A 113 3.63 11.59 -31.19
N GLY A 114 4.96 11.57 -31.03
CA GLY A 114 5.81 10.47 -31.46
C GLY A 114 5.72 9.22 -30.58
N ALA A 115 5.27 9.35 -29.33
CA ALA A 115 5.21 8.27 -28.35
C ALA A 115 3.81 7.61 -28.29
N LEU A 116 2.79 8.20 -28.91
CA LEU A 116 1.42 7.67 -28.94
C LEU A 116 1.35 6.25 -29.50
N THR A 117 2.13 5.93 -30.54
CA THR A 117 2.16 4.58 -31.10
C THR A 117 2.72 3.54 -30.13
N GLU A 118 3.72 3.90 -29.33
CA GLU A 118 4.30 3.02 -28.32
C GLU A 118 3.33 2.84 -27.14
N TYR A 119 2.64 3.92 -26.78
CA TYR A 119 1.60 3.90 -25.76
C TYR A 119 0.41 3.02 -26.16
N ASP A 120 -0.13 3.20 -27.36
CA ASP A 120 -1.21 2.36 -27.90
C ASP A 120 -0.81 0.88 -27.94
N ARG A 121 0.44 0.59 -28.33
CA ARG A 121 0.97 -0.78 -28.35
C ARG A 121 1.01 -1.40 -26.96
N LEU A 122 1.44 -0.65 -25.94
CA LEU A 122 1.45 -1.11 -24.55
C LEU A 122 0.04 -1.46 -24.06
N LEU A 123 -0.93 -0.60 -24.35
CA LEU A 123 -2.33 -0.83 -23.96
C LEU A 123 -2.94 -2.04 -24.68
N MET A 124 -2.64 -2.21 -25.97
CA MET A 124 -3.05 -3.40 -26.73
C MET A 124 -2.41 -4.68 -26.17
N GLU A 125 -1.13 -4.66 -25.81
CA GLU A 125 -0.44 -5.80 -25.21
C GLU A 125 -1.08 -6.23 -23.87
N LEU A 126 -1.39 -5.26 -23.00
CA LEU A 126 -2.10 -5.52 -21.74
C LEU A 126 -3.50 -6.11 -21.98
N ARG A 127 -4.24 -5.57 -22.96
CA ARG A 127 -5.60 -6.05 -23.28
C ARG A 127 -5.59 -7.44 -23.89
N ASP A 128 -4.68 -7.71 -24.81
CA ASP A 128 -4.59 -9.01 -25.50
C ASP A 128 -4.21 -10.12 -24.52
N ARG A 129 -3.44 -9.80 -23.47
CA ARG A 129 -3.08 -10.73 -22.40
C ARG A 129 -4.29 -11.21 -21.60
N GLU A 130 -5.18 -10.29 -21.22
CA GLU A 130 -6.37 -10.59 -20.42
C GLU A 130 -7.63 -10.79 -21.29
N ALA A 131 -7.50 -11.00 -22.60
CA ALA A 131 -8.63 -10.98 -23.53
C ALA A 131 -9.79 -11.91 -23.12
N GLU A 132 -9.49 -13.13 -22.64
CA GLU A 132 -10.52 -14.08 -22.18
C GLU A 132 -11.21 -13.61 -20.89
N ALA A 133 -10.43 -13.07 -19.95
CA ALA A 133 -10.96 -12.54 -18.69
C ALA A 133 -11.81 -11.29 -18.94
N ILE A 134 -11.36 -10.38 -19.81
CA ILE A 134 -12.10 -9.20 -20.25
C ILE A 134 -13.40 -9.61 -20.93
N GLU A 135 -13.37 -10.57 -21.87
CA GLU A 135 -14.59 -11.02 -22.55
C GLU A 135 -15.59 -11.64 -21.56
N SER A 136 -15.10 -12.43 -20.59
CA SER A 136 -15.94 -12.97 -19.53
C SER A 136 -16.55 -11.87 -18.65
N PHE A 137 -15.74 -10.88 -18.28
CA PHE A 137 -16.17 -9.76 -17.44
C PHE A 137 -17.22 -8.90 -18.16
N GLU A 138 -16.95 -8.50 -19.41
CA GLU A 138 -17.88 -7.73 -20.25
C GLU A 138 -19.20 -8.47 -20.47
N ARG A 139 -19.16 -9.80 -20.63
CA ARG A 139 -20.37 -10.62 -20.76
C ARG A 139 -21.21 -10.58 -19.48
N THR A 140 -20.59 -10.71 -18.31
CA THR A 140 -21.30 -10.66 -17.02
C THR A 140 -21.86 -9.26 -16.74
N VAL A 141 -21.10 -8.20 -17.01
CA VAL A 141 -21.57 -6.82 -16.91
C VAL A 141 -22.76 -6.57 -17.84
N ARG A 142 -22.69 -7.02 -19.10
CA ARG A 142 -23.79 -6.88 -20.06
C ARG A 142 -25.05 -7.62 -19.61
N ASN A 143 -24.92 -8.87 -19.13
CA ASN A 143 -26.05 -9.63 -18.58
C ASN A 143 -26.68 -8.89 -17.39
N ALA A 144 -25.86 -8.27 -16.54
CA ALA A 144 -26.34 -7.49 -15.40
C ALA A 144 -27.05 -6.19 -15.81
N SER A 145 -26.55 -5.50 -16.85
CA SER A 145 -27.24 -4.35 -17.44
C SER A 145 -28.61 -4.74 -18.01
N GLU A 146 -28.68 -5.85 -18.75
CA GLU A 146 -29.95 -6.38 -19.29
C GLU A 146 -30.93 -6.74 -18.15
N GLU A 147 -30.45 -7.32 -17.06
CA GLU A 147 -31.28 -7.62 -15.90
C GLU A 147 -31.77 -6.35 -15.17
N PHE A 148 -30.93 -5.32 -15.08
CA PHE A 148 -31.34 -4.03 -14.53
C PHE A 148 -32.37 -3.32 -15.43
N GLU A 149 -32.24 -3.42 -16.76
CA GLU A 149 -33.24 -2.94 -17.71
C GLU A 149 -34.59 -3.66 -17.52
N ASN A 150 -34.57 -4.98 -17.33
CA ASN A 150 -35.77 -5.77 -17.03
C ASN A 150 -36.45 -5.27 -15.74
N LEU A 151 -35.68 -4.99 -14.70
CA LEU A 151 -36.17 -4.41 -13.44
C LEU A 151 -36.85 -3.05 -13.67
N VAL A 152 -36.24 -2.16 -14.44
CA VAL A 152 -36.81 -0.84 -14.78
C VAL A 152 -38.14 -1.01 -15.52
N ALA A 153 -38.20 -1.93 -16.48
CA ALA A 153 -39.42 -2.26 -17.23
C ALA A 153 -40.49 -2.92 -16.34
N PHE A 154 -40.10 -3.70 -15.34
CA PHE A 154 -40.98 -4.34 -14.36
C PHE A 154 -41.58 -3.34 -13.36
N ALA A 155 -40.83 -2.31 -12.96
CA ALA A 155 -41.15 -1.45 -11.83
C ALA A 155 -42.45 -0.64 -12.03
N GLY A 156 -42.61 0.02 -13.18
CA GLY A 156 -43.77 0.87 -13.48
C GLY A 156 -45.11 0.11 -13.45
N PRO A 157 -45.28 -0.94 -14.27
CA PRO A 157 -46.51 -1.74 -14.29
C PRO A 157 -46.85 -2.40 -12.95
N THR A 158 -45.81 -2.79 -12.19
CA THR A 158 -45.98 -3.40 -10.87
C THR A 158 -46.48 -2.40 -9.84
N ALA A 159 -45.95 -1.19 -9.83
CA ALA A 159 -46.44 -0.13 -8.95
C ALA A 159 -47.92 0.21 -9.22
N ASP A 160 -48.31 0.33 -10.49
CA ASP A 160 -49.71 0.57 -10.88
C ASP A 160 -50.63 -0.58 -10.45
N ARG A 161 -50.11 -1.81 -10.36
CA ARG A 161 -50.85 -2.97 -9.89
C ARG A 161 -50.99 -2.96 -8.37
N ILE A 162 -49.95 -2.57 -7.65
CA ILE A 162 -49.99 -2.40 -6.19
C ILE A 162 -51.04 -1.36 -5.81
N ASP A 163 -51.03 -0.18 -6.43
CA ASP A 163 -51.98 0.91 -6.11
C ASP A 163 -53.44 0.44 -6.24
N ARG A 164 -53.76 -0.27 -7.33
CA ARG A 164 -55.11 -0.80 -7.59
C ARG A 164 -55.58 -1.81 -6.53
N LEU A 165 -54.65 -2.57 -5.95
CA LEU A 165 -54.96 -3.59 -4.94
C LEU A 165 -55.10 -2.99 -3.53
N VAL A 166 -54.42 -1.88 -3.25
CA VAL A 166 -54.42 -1.20 -1.95
C VAL A 166 -55.62 -0.24 -1.77
N THR A 167 -56.28 0.20 -2.84
CA THR A 167 -57.39 1.18 -2.78
C THR A 167 -58.73 0.64 -2.22
N ARG A 168 -58.81 -0.51 -1.55
CA ARG A 168 -60.09 -1.07 -1.03
C ARG A 168 -60.05 -1.30 0.48
N GLU A 169 -61.02 -0.67 1.16
CA GLU A 169 -61.11 -0.50 2.61
C GLU A 169 -61.11 -1.80 3.41
N GLY A 170 -60.30 -1.79 4.47
CA GLY A 170 -60.49 -2.60 5.67
C GLY A 170 -59.33 -3.53 6.02
N GLU A 171 -58.13 -3.02 6.32
CA GLU A 171 -57.17 -3.62 7.26
C GLU A 171 -55.87 -2.79 7.44
N ASP A 172 -55.05 -3.20 8.42
CA ASP A 172 -53.86 -2.58 9.04
C ASP A 172 -53.19 -1.40 8.29
N ALA A 173 -53.45 -0.19 8.78
CA ALA A 173 -52.92 1.06 8.21
C ALA A 173 -51.38 1.13 8.16
N ALA A 174 -50.67 0.32 8.95
CA ALA A 174 -49.22 0.23 8.87
C ALA A 174 -48.75 -0.59 7.65
N ALA A 175 -49.36 -1.75 7.39
CA ALA A 175 -49.03 -2.60 6.26
C ALA A 175 -49.34 -1.91 4.91
N ILE A 176 -50.46 -1.18 4.85
CA ILE A 176 -50.85 -0.37 3.69
C ILE A 176 -49.80 0.69 3.37
N ARG A 177 -49.34 1.46 4.37
CA ARG A 177 -48.32 2.51 4.19
C ARG A 177 -46.99 1.95 3.68
N ASP A 178 -46.57 0.80 4.20
CA ASP A 178 -45.35 0.14 3.75
C ASP A 178 -45.44 -0.27 2.27
N VAL A 179 -46.60 -0.77 1.84
CA VAL A 179 -46.84 -1.19 0.45
C VAL A 179 -46.96 0.01 -0.50
N GLU A 180 -47.57 1.12 -0.07
CA GLU A 180 -47.56 2.38 -0.81
C GLU A 180 -46.15 2.95 -0.98
N ALA A 181 -45.30 2.87 0.06
CA ALA A 181 -43.90 3.30 -0.03
C ALA A 181 -43.12 2.48 -1.06
N ILE A 182 -43.37 1.17 -1.16
CA ILE A 182 -42.79 0.30 -2.19
C ILE A 182 -43.28 0.70 -3.59
N ALA A 183 -44.58 0.94 -3.77
CA ALA A 183 -45.12 1.39 -5.06
C ALA A 183 -44.50 2.72 -5.49
N ALA A 184 -44.29 3.65 -4.56
CA ALA A 184 -43.61 4.91 -4.82
C ALA A 184 -42.14 4.70 -5.23
N ALA A 185 -41.42 3.81 -4.53
CA ALA A 185 -40.03 3.48 -4.85
C ALA A 185 -39.91 2.83 -6.25
N LEU A 186 -40.82 1.92 -6.62
CA LEU A 186 -40.87 1.31 -7.95
C LEU A 186 -41.22 2.32 -9.04
N ARG A 187 -42.13 3.27 -8.78
CA ARG A 187 -42.39 4.37 -9.72
C ARG A 187 -41.16 5.23 -9.96
N LEU A 188 -40.44 5.57 -8.89
CA LEU A 188 -39.20 6.34 -9.01
C LEU A 188 -38.15 5.56 -9.82
N LEU A 189 -37.99 4.26 -9.56
CA LEU A 189 -37.10 3.39 -10.30
C LEU A 189 -37.48 3.33 -11.80
N GLY A 190 -38.75 3.15 -12.12
CA GLY A 190 -39.23 3.16 -13.50
C GLY A 190 -39.00 4.51 -14.22
N GLN A 191 -38.94 5.62 -13.48
CA GLN A 191 -38.69 6.96 -14.03
C GLN A 191 -37.21 7.30 -14.17
N GLN A 192 -36.37 6.90 -13.20
CA GLN A 192 -34.98 7.34 -13.07
C GLN A 192 -33.96 6.23 -13.23
N GLY A 193 -34.38 4.97 -13.35
CA GLY A 193 -33.47 3.82 -13.45
C GLY A 193 -32.54 3.89 -14.66
N HIS A 194 -32.93 4.60 -15.73
CA HIS A 194 -32.05 4.85 -16.87
C HIS A 194 -30.76 5.59 -16.50
N LEU A 195 -30.75 6.40 -15.44
CA LEU A 195 -29.55 7.14 -15.00
C LEU A 195 -28.46 6.18 -14.50
N VAL A 196 -28.86 5.05 -13.91
CA VAL A 196 -27.91 4.00 -13.50
C VAL A 196 -27.28 3.36 -14.72
N LEU A 197 -28.08 3.08 -15.75
CA LEU A 197 -27.59 2.50 -17.01
C LEU A 197 -26.68 3.47 -17.77
N GLU A 198 -27.01 4.76 -17.78
CA GLU A 198 -26.18 5.82 -18.37
C GLU A 198 -24.81 5.91 -17.69
N ALA A 199 -24.76 5.83 -16.35
CA ALA A 199 -23.50 5.80 -15.60
C ALA A 199 -22.67 4.53 -15.88
N VAL A 200 -23.32 3.38 -16.11
CA VAL A 200 -22.65 2.13 -16.51
C VAL A 200 -22.12 2.23 -17.95
N GLU A 201 -22.88 2.85 -18.86
CA GLU A 201 -22.45 3.10 -20.24
C GLU A 201 -21.24 4.05 -20.26
N GLU A 202 -21.27 5.12 -19.47
CA GLU A 202 -20.14 6.04 -19.31
C GLU A 202 -18.89 5.31 -18.78
N ALA A 203 -19.05 4.43 -17.80
CA ALA A 203 -17.93 3.66 -17.25
C ALA A 203 -17.35 2.64 -18.27
N THR A 204 -18.19 2.04 -19.11
CA THR A 204 -17.76 1.02 -20.10
C THR A 204 -17.27 1.62 -21.42
N THR A 205 -17.47 2.92 -21.65
CA THR A 205 -17.07 3.60 -22.88
C THR A 205 -15.79 4.43 -22.63
N PRO A 206 -14.72 4.25 -23.42
CA PRO A 206 -13.52 5.09 -23.29
C PRO A 206 -13.83 6.53 -23.77
N GLU A 207 -14.09 7.44 -22.84
CA GLU A 207 -14.28 8.87 -23.12
C GLU A 207 -13.23 9.77 -22.43
N GLY A 208 -13.07 11.00 -22.93
CA GLY A 208 -12.41 12.07 -22.17
C GLY A 208 -10.90 11.91 -21.91
N GLY A 209 -10.15 11.21 -22.76
CA GLY A 209 -8.71 11.01 -22.58
C GLY A 209 -8.34 9.82 -21.70
N SER A 210 -9.32 9.06 -21.19
CA SER A 210 -9.06 7.74 -20.60
C SER A 210 -8.80 6.72 -21.71
N PRO A 211 -7.64 6.05 -21.73
CA PRO A 211 -7.31 5.06 -22.76
C PRO A 211 -8.06 3.72 -22.63
N LEU A 212 -8.65 3.45 -21.45
CA LEU A 212 -9.24 2.16 -21.11
C LEU A 212 -10.60 2.34 -20.42
N PRO A 213 -11.56 1.40 -20.62
CA PRO A 213 -12.85 1.41 -19.92
C PRO A 213 -12.70 1.04 -18.44
N ASP A 214 -13.58 1.59 -17.59
CA ASP A 214 -13.64 1.30 -16.16
C ASP A 214 -14.67 0.20 -15.86
N LEU A 215 -14.30 -1.03 -16.21
CA LEU A 215 -15.15 -2.21 -16.00
C LEU A 215 -15.43 -2.46 -14.51
N GLU A 216 -14.53 -2.08 -13.60
CA GLU A 216 -14.72 -2.23 -12.16
C GLU A 216 -15.80 -1.28 -11.61
N ALA A 217 -15.78 -0.01 -12.05
CA ALA A 217 -16.85 0.92 -11.71
C ALA A 217 -18.21 0.42 -12.22
N ALA A 218 -18.28 -0.04 -13.47
CA ALA A 218 -19.49 -0.63 -14.04
C ALA A 218 -20.02 -1.80 -13.21
N ARG A 219 -19.13 -2.74 -12.84
CA ARG A 219 -19.45 -3.87 -11.95
C ARG A 219 -19.99 -3.39 -10.61
N SER A 220 -19.31 -2.45 -9.95
CA SER A 220 -19.68 -1.97 -8.62
C SER A 220 -21.05 -1.26 -8.62
N ILE A 221 -21.32 -0.42 -9.61
CA ILE A 221 -22.60 0.27 -9.77
C ILE A 221 -23.75 -0.75 -9.92
N LEU A 222 -23.57 -1.75 -10.79
CA LEU A 222 -24.57 -2.78 -11.02
C LEU A 222 -24.77 -3.70 -9.82
N GLU A 223 -23.68 -4.17 -9.20
CA GLU A 223 -23.76 -5.05 -8.02
C GLU A 223 -24.52 -4.36 -6.89
N GLN A 224 -24.15 -3.13 -6.55
CA GLN A 224 -24.84 -2.35 -5.50
C GLN A 224 -26.31 -2.11 -5.86
N GLY A 225 -26.60 -1.76 -7.13
CA GLY A 225 -27.95 -1.53 -7.62
C GLY A 225 -28.84 -2.78 -7.52
N LEU A 226 -28.37 -3.90 -8.05
CA LEU A 226 -29.07 -5.19 -8.08
C LEU A 226 -29.23 -5.75 -6.67
N SER A 227 -28.18 -5.78 -5.85
CA SER A 227 -28.22 -6.24 -4.45
C SER A 227 -29.22 -5.44 -3.62
N ARG A 228 -29.25 -4.11 -3.78
CA ARG A 228 -30.21 -3.24 -3.08
C ARG A 228 -31.65 -3.58 -3.47
N TRP A 229 -31.95 -3.63 -4.76
CA TRP A 229 -33.32 -3.87 -5.24
C TRP A 229 -33.79 -5.30 -4.98
N ALA A 230 -32.90 -6.29 -5.06
CA ALA A 230 -33.20 -7.66 -4.65
C ALA A 230 -33.71 -7.72 -3.19
N ASN A 231 -33.03 -7.03 -2.28
CA ASN A 231 -33.41 -6.98 -0.87
C ASN A 231 -34.73 -6.23 -0.65
N GLU A 232 -34.92 -5.08 -1.30
CA GLU A 232 -36.16 -4.30 -1.20
C GLU A 232 -37.37 -5.06 -1.76
N LEU A 233 -37.24 -5.68 -2.93
CA LEU A 233 -38.31 -6.49 -3.53
C LEU A 233 -38.63 -7.73 -2.68
N LYS A 234 -37.62 -8.40 -2.13
CA LYS A 234 -37.82 -9.54 -1.22
C LYS A 234 -38.50 -9.11 0.09
N ALA A 235 -38.20 -7.92 0.60
CA ALA A 235 -38.91 -7.35 1.74
C ALA A 235 -40.36 -6.99 1.38
N ALA A 236 -40.58 -6.46 0.17
CA ALA A 236 -41.90 -6.14 -0.37
C ALA A 236 -42.81 -7.37 -0.51
N ALA A 237 -42.33 -8.45 -1.13
CA ALA A 237 -43.09 -9.70 -1.26
C ALA A 237 -43.55 -10.22 0.12
N ARG A 238 -42.65 -10.26 1.10
CA ARG A 238 -42.98 -10.65 2.49
C ARG A 238 -43.96 -9.72 3.21
N ARG A 239 -44.06 -8.46 2.80
CA ARG A 239 -45.07 -7.51 3.31
C ARG A 239 -46.42 -7.77 2.65
N ILE A 240 -46.45 -7.99 1.34
CA ILE A 240 -47.66 -8.33 0.58
C ILE A 240 -48.27 -9.64 1.07
N ASP A 241 -47.46 -10.65 1.37
CA ASP A 241 -47.91 -11.94 1.93
C ASP A 241 -48.60 -11.82 3.30
N ARG A 242 -48.33 -10.73 4.03
CA ARG A 242 -48.92 -10.46 5.36
C ARG A 242 -50.23 -9.69 5.29
N ILE A 243 -50.61 -9.18 4.12
CA ILE A 243 -51.90 -8.51 3.94
C ILE A 243 -52.98 -9.60 3.93
N ASP A 244 -53.82 -9.63 4.95
CA ASP A 244 -54.99 -10.50 4.95
C ASP A 244 -56.07 -9.88 4.04
N GLY A 245 -56.67 -10.70 3.19
CA GLY A 245 -57.59 -10.25 2.16
C GLY A 245 -58.94 -10.90 2.39
N GLY A 246 -59.94 -10.14 2.84
CA GLY A 246 -61.29 -10.63 3.16
C GLY A 246 -62.08 -11.27 2.00
N ALA A 247 -61.49 -11.43 0.80
CA ALA A 247 -62.09 -12.06 -0.38
C ALA A 247 -61.08 -12.97 -1.15
N SER A 248 -61.55 -14.15 -1.59
CA SER A 248 -60.71 -15.20 -2.21
C SER A 248 -60.05 -14.81 -3.54
N GLU A 249 -60.65 -13.91 -4.33
CA GLU A 249 -60.10 -13.46 -5.61
C GLU A 249 -58.95 -12.44 -5.41
N GLN A 250 -59.13 -11.49 -4.49
CA GLN A 250 -58.10 -10.50 -4.14
C GLN A 250 -56.87 -11.16 -3.51
N GLN A 251 -57.08 -12.18 -2.67
CA GLN A 251 -55.99 -12.95 -2.08
C GLN A 251 -55.21 -13.74 -3.14
N GLN A 252 -55.88 -14.24 -4.20
CA GLN A 252 -55.19 -14.84 -5.34
C GLN A 252 -54.39 -13.82 -6.16
N GLU A 253 -54.89 -12.60 -6.33
CA GLU A 253 -54.16 -11.53 -7.02
C GLU A 253 -52.94 -11.05 -6.24
N LEU A 254 -53.06 -10.88 -4.91
CA LEU A 254 -51.94 -10.55 -4.02
C LEU A 254 -50.89 -11.65 -4.03
N ALA A 255 -51.30 -12.93 -3.98
CA ALA A 255 -50.37 -14.05 -4.07
C ALA A 255 -49.63 -14.08 -5.43
N ARG A 256 -50.31 -13.81 -6.54
CA ARG A 256 -49.66 -13.71 -7.86
C ARG A 256 -48.67 -12.55 -7.93
N LEU A 257 -49.01 -11.40 -7.35
CA LEU A 257 -48.14 -10.24 -7.30
C LEU A 257 -46.90 -10.49 -6.43
N SER A 258 -47.09 -11.05 -5.23
CA SER A 258 -46.00 -11.44 -4.34
C SER A 258 -45.05 -12.43 -5.02
N ASN A 259 -45.59 -13.45 -5.69
CA ASN A 259 -44.78 -14.42 -6.44
C ASN A 259 -43.98 -13.76 -7.58
N ALA A 260 -44.57 -12.81 -8.31
CA ALA A 260 -43.87 -12.09 -9.37
C ALA A 260 -42.72 -11.23 -8.81
N ILE A 261 -42.99 -10.48 -7.74
CA ILE A 261 -41.97 -9.65 -7.05
C ILE A 261 -40.85 -10.52 -6.46
N SER A 262 -41.19 -11.67 -5.88
CA SER A 262 -40.22 -12.61 -5.31
C SER A 262 -39.36 -13.28 -6.39
N ALA A 263 -39.94 -13.60 -7.55
CA ALA A 263 -39.20 -14.12 -8.70
C ALA A 263 -38.20 -13.09 -9.22
N GLU A 264 -38.63 -11.84 -9.40
CA GLU A 264 -37.76 -10.73 -9.79
C GLU A 264 -36.63 -10.53 -8.77
N ALA A 265 -36.95 -10.45 -7.48
CA ALA A 265 -35.96 -10.32 -6.41
C ALA A 265 -34.90 -11.43 -6.42
N THR A 266 -35.29 -12.65 -6.80
CA THR A 266 -34.39 -13.80 -6.87
C THR A 266 -33.48 -13.70 -8.09
N ALA A 267 -33.99 -13.27 -9.24
CA ALA A 267 -33.19 -13.07 -10.45
C ALA A 267 -32.11 -12.00 -10.22
N LEU A 268 -32.49 -10.84 -9.67
CA LEU A 268 -31.54 -9.78 -9.28
C LEU A 268 -30.47 -10.27 -8.31
N ALA A 269 -30.85 -11.06 -7.30
CA ALA A 269 -29.90 -11.60 -6.31
C ALA A 269 -28.88 -12.56 -6.93
N ILE A 270 -29.31 -13.38 -7.90
CA ILE A 270 -28.42 -14.30 -8.62
C ILE A 270 -27.41 -13.51 -9.44
N THR A 271 -27.86 -12.53 -10.22
CA THR A 271 -26.99 -11.72 -11.07
C THR A 271 -26.03 -10.85 -10.24
N ALA A 272 -26.48 -10.32 -9.10
CA ALA A 272 -25.61 -9.60 -8.18
C ALA A 272 -24.51 -10.50 -7.59
N ASP A 273 -24.84 -11.73 -7.20
CA ASP A 273 -23.87 -12.71 -6.70
C ASP A 273 -22.88 -13.15 -7.80
N GLU A 274 -23.33 -13.25 -9.06
CA GLU A 274 -22.44 -13.49 -10.20
C GLU A 274 -21.42 -12.35 -10.40
N LEU A 275 -21.86 -11.08 -10.29
CA LEU A 275 -20.96 -9.92 -10.34
C LEU A 275 -19.97 -9.90 -9.16
N ALA A 276 -20.45 -10.20 -7.95
CA ALA A 276 -19.62 -10.19 -6.75
C ALA A 276 -18.49 -11.23 -6.79
N ARG A 277 -18.68 -12.32 -7.55
CA ARG A 277 -17.69 -13.40 -7.74
C ARG A 277 -16.67 -13.13 -8.85
N LEU A 278 -16.82 -12.06 -9.63
CA LEU A 278 -15.83 -11.70 -10.63
C LEU A 278 -14.52 -11.31 -9.93
N GLU A 279 -13.43 -11.95 -10.34
CA GLU A 279 -12.09 -11.55 -9.93
C GLU A 279 -11.74 -10.20 -10.56
N PRO A 280 -11.08 -9.29 -9.82
CA PRO A 280 -10.67 -8.02 -10.39
C PRO A 280 -9.67 -8.18 -11.53
N LEU A 281 -9.87 -7.45 -12.62
CA LEU A 281 -8.98 -7.50 -13.79
C LEU A 281 -7.66 -6.75 -13.51
N GLU A 282 -6.50 -7.31 -13.90
CA GLU A 282 -5.22 -6.61 -13.72
C GLU A 282 -5.20 -5.34 -14.59
N ILE A 283 -5.77 -5.41 -15.81
CA ILE A 283 -5.87 -4.24 -16.69
C ILE A 283 -6.72 -3.12 -16.09
N ALA A 284 -7.78 -3.43 -15.35
CA ALA A 284 -8.63 -2.42 -14.73
C ALA A 284 -7.89 -1.69 -13.59
N ARG A 285 -7.07 -2.42 -12.81
CA ARG A 285 -6.19 -1.81 -11.80
C ARG A 285 -5.14 -0.90 -12.44
N ILE A 286 -4.52 -1.35 -13.53
CA ILE A 286 -3.55 -0.55 -14.28
C ILE A 286 -4.22 0.71 -14.86
N ALA A 287 -5.43 0.58 -15.41
CA ALA A 287 -6.21 1.69 -15.94
C ALA A 287 -6.56 2.72 -14.86
N GLY A 288 -6.94 2.28 -13.65
CA GLY A 288 -7.15 3.15 -12.50
C GLY A 288 -5.93 4.02 -12.21
N GLN A 289 -4.76 3.41 -12.10
CA GLN A 289 -3.52 4.14 -11.79
C GLN A 289 -3.07 5.08 -12.92
N LEU A 290 -3.26 4.69 -14.18
CA LEU A 290 -2.97 5.57 -15.32
C LEU A 290 -3.92 6.78 -15.40
N ARG A 291 -5.16 6.66 -14.90
CA ARG A 291 -6.08 7.81 -14.79
C ARG A 291 -5.69 8.77 -13.67
N GLU A 292 -5.14 8.24 -12.58
CA GLU A 292 -4.62 9.05 -11.47
C GLU A 292 -3.35 9.83 -11.84
N GLY A 293 -2.66 9.44 -12.92
CA GLY A 293 -1.55 10.18 -13.52
C GLY A 293 -0.44 9.26 -14.01
N GLU A 294 0.79 9.58 -13.62
CA GLU A 294 2.00 8.87 -14.05
C GLU A 294 2.13 7.52 -13.32
N ALA A 295 2.57 6.48 -14.03
CA ALA A 295 2.75 5.14 -13.45
C ALA A 295 3.87 4.34 -14.15
N ALA A 296 4.54 3.45 -13.43
CA ALA A 296 5.38 2.40 -14.02
C ALA A 296 4.62 1.10 -14.14
N ILE A 297 4.56 0.57 -15.36
CA ILE A 297 3.94 -0.70 -15.70
C ILE A 297 5.04 -1.75 -15.83
N ILE A 298 4.89 -2.84 -15.10
CA ILE A 298 5.80 -3.99 -15.13
C ILE A 298 5.02 -5.16 -15.70
N VAL A 299 5.52 -5.73 -16.80
CA VAL A 299 4.92 -6.87 -17.48
C VAL A 299 5.89 -8.05 -17.37
N GLY A 300 5.44 -9.14 -16.76
CA GLY A 300 6.15 -10.41 -16.75
C GLY A 300 5.67 -11.37 -17.85
N PRO A 301 6.00 -12.66 -17.77
CA PRO A 301 5.50 -13.68 -18.70
C PRO A 301 3.99 -13.89 -18.61
N ASP A 302 3.46 -14.02 -17.38
CA ASP A 302 2.05 -14.41 -17.14
C ASP A 302 1.17 -13.31 -16.53
N ARG A 303 1.75 -12.40 -15.70
CA ARG A 303 1.02 -11.27 -15.09
C ARG A 303 1.59 -9.88 -15.37
N ALA A 304 0.78 -8.83 -15.17
CA ALA A 304 1.19 -7.43 -15.25
C ALA A 304 0.77 -6.65 -13.99
N MET A 305 1.47 -5.54 -13.72
CA MET A 305 1.20 -4.66 -12.59
C MET A 305 1.55 -3.22 -12.96
N ALA A 306 0.85 -2.26 -12.36
CA ALA A 306 1.28 -0.87 -12.34
C ALA A 306 1.63 -0.42 -10.91
N ILE A 307 2.59 0.48 -10.83
CA ILE A 307 2.99 1.20 -9.61
C ILE A 307 2.85 2.70 -9.90
N PRO A 308 2.10 3.47 -9.10
CA PRO A 308 1.99 4.91 -9.29
C PRO A 308 3.34 5.60 -9.18
N ALA A 309 3.61 6.58 -10.05
CA ALA A 309 4.90 7.28 -10.06
C ALA A 309 5.17 8.04 -8.75
N SER A 310 4.11 8.53 -8.09
CA SER A 310 4.18 9.16 -6.77
C SER A 310 4.77 8.25 -5.69
N GLN A 311 4.59 6.93 -5.82
CA GLN A 311 5.15 5.94 -4.90
C GLN A 311 6.59 5.58 -5.25
N LEU A 312 6.91 5.51 -6.54
CA LEU A 312 8.27 5.26 -7.02
C LEU A 312 9.21 6.43 -6.67
N PHE A 313 8.68 7.65 -6.76
CA PHE A 313 9.44 8.88 -6.61
C PHE A 313 8.57 9.88 -5.83
N ALA A 314 8.70 9.90 -4.50
CA ALA A 314 7.90 10.79 -3.66
C ALA A 314 8.10 12.26 -4.04
N SER A 315 7.12 12.86 -4.72
CA SER A 315 7.20 14.25 -5.20
C SER A 315 6.94 15.30 -4.13
N ASN A 316 6.45 14.92 -2.93
CA ASN A 316 6.03 15.87 -1.90
C ASN A 316 6.48 15.45 -0.50
N LEU A 317 7.76 15.63 -0.19
CA LEU A 317 8.16 15.97 1.17
C LEU A 317 8.65 17.40 1.12
N ARG A 318 7.99 18.26 1.91
CA ARG A 318 8.31 19.68 2.05
C ARG A 318 9.83 19.85 2.16
N GLN A 319 10.30 20.81 1.38
CA GLN A 319 11.68 21.22 1.27
C GLN A 319 12.13 21.93 2.57
N ASP A 320 12.22 21.20 3.68
CA ASP A 320 12.85 21.68 4.90
C ASP A 320 14.20 20.97 5.11
N GLU A 321 15.22 21.76 4.80
CA GLU A 321 16.60 21.76 5.30
C GLU A 321 17.61 20.60 5.04
N VAL A 322 18.69 21.03 4.35
CA VAL A 322 20.09 20.52 4.34
C VAL A 322 20.35 19.08 3.88
N GLY A 323 20.48 18.92 2.55
CA GLY A 323 21.61 18.21 1.94
C GLY A 323 21.54 16.69 1.76
N SER A 324 20.56 15.97 2.31
CA SER A 324 20.50 14.49 2.28
C SER A 324 19.43 13.88 1.35
N VAL A 325 18.63 14.70 0.65
CA VAL A 325 17.32 14.28 0.12
C VAL A 325 17.36 13.43 -1.19
N ARG A 326 18.48 13.37 -1.93
CA ARG A 326 18.52 12.74 -3.28
C ARG A 326 18.91 11.25 -3.32
N ILE A 327 19.34 10.68 -2.19
CA ILE A 327 19.83 9.29 -2.14
C ILE A 327 18.69 8.32 -1.73
N ASP A 328 17.82 8.73 -0.81
CA ASP A 328 16.70 7.91 -0.30
C ASP A 328 15.68 7.57 -1.41
N GLN A 329 15.39 8.53 -2.29
CA GLN A 329 14.41 8.35 -3.37
C GLN A 329 14.79 7.24 -4.38
N ARG A 330 16.07 7.14 -4.78
CA ARG A 330 16.52 6.09 -5.72
C ARG A 330 16.46 4.69 -5.12
N PHE A 331 16.80 4.56 -3.84
CA PHE A 331 16.78 3.28 -3.14
C PHE A 331 15.35 2.74 -2.98
N ARG A 332 14.38 3.63 -2.72
CA ARG A 332 12.94 3.29 -2.69
C ARG A 332 12.43 2.78 -4.04
N GLY A 333 12.78 3.45 -5.13
CA GLY A 333 12.42 3.01 -6.49
C GLY A 333 12.93 1.59 -6.82
N GLU A 334 14.20 1.28 -6.51
CA GLU A 334 14.75 -0.08 -6.69
C GLU A 334 13.99 -1.13 -5.87
N GLN A 335 13.69 -0.82 -4.60
CA GLN A 335 12.98 -1.75 -3.73
C GLN A 335 11.57 -2.05 -4.24
N LEU A 336 10.83 -1.01 -4.65
CA LEU A 336 9.47 -1.13 -5.16
C LEU A 336 9.41 -1.91 -6.48
N LEU A 337 10.28 -1.60 -7.44
CA LEU A 337 10.37 -2.35 -8.71
C LEU A 337 10.75 -3.81 -8.44
N SER A 338 11.70 -4.06 -7.55
CA SER A 338 12.12 -5.43 -7.19
C SER A 338 11.04 -6.21 -6.42
N SER A 339 10.24 -5.54 -5.58
CA SER A 339 9.11 -6.20 -4.92
C SER A 339 7.99 -6.54 -5.90
N ALA A 340 7.72 -5.66 -6.85
CA ALA A 340 6.73 -5.89 -7.89
C ALA A 340 7.11 -7.05 -8.81
N ILE A 341 8.36 -7.11 -9.28
CA ILE A 341 8.84 -8.25 -10.06
C ILE A 341 8.66 -9.56 -9.28
N ARG A 342 8.98 -9.57 -7.97
CA ARG A 342 8.77 -10.77 -7.13
C ARG A 342 7.29 -11.13 -6.96
N SER A 343 6.39 -10.16 -6.83
CA SER A 343 4.97 -10.44 -6.68
C SER A 343 4.37 -11.02 -7.97
N LEU A 344 4.87 -10.61 -9.14
CA LEU A 344 4.47 -11.19 -10.44
C LEU A 344 4.94 -12.64 -10.62
N GLN A 345 6.00 -13.06 -9.92
CA GLN A 345 6.46 -14.46 -9.90
C GLN A 345 5.70 -15.35 -8.91
N GLN A 346 4.86 -14.78 -8.04
CA GLN A 346 4.09 -15.53 -7.04
C GLN A 346 2.67 -15.80 -7.51
N ASP A 347 2.24 -17.07 -7.43
CA ASP A 347 0.89 -17.47 -7.83
C ASP A 347 -0.19 -16.98 -6.86
N THR A 348 0.17 -16.80 -5.59
CA THR A 348 -0.73 -16.36 -4.51
C THR A 348 -0.36 -14.97 -4.05
N MET A 349 -1.35 -14.08 -3.99
CA MET A 349 -1.17 -12.76 -3.40
C MET A 349 -1.06 -12.92 -1.88
N PRO A 350 0.02 -12.42 -1.25
CA PRO A 350 0.08 -12.34 0.20
C PRO A 350 -0.97 -11.33 0.69
N ALA A 351 -1.44 -11.52 1.92
CA ALA A 351 -2.39 -10.61 2.56
C ALA A 351 -1.77 -9.92 3.78
N VAL A 352 -2.11 -8.64 3.95
CA VAL A 352 -1.88 -7.88 5.17
C VAL A 352 -3.22 -7.56 5.79
N VAL A 353 -3.37 -7.93 7.07
CA VAL A 353 -4.59 -7.65 7.83
C VAL A 353 -4.30 -6.60 8.89
N PHE A 354 -4.95 -5.44 8.81
CA PHE A 354 -4.91 -4.43 9.86
C PHE A 354 -5.92 -4.80 10.95
N VAL A 355 -5.43 -5.10 12.14
CA VAL A 355 -6.22 -5.57 13.29
C VAL A 355 -6.32 -4.45 14.31
N HIS A 356 -7.53 -4.02 14.62
CA HIS A 356 -7.78 -2.91 15.55
C HIS A 356 -9.13 -3.07 16.26
N ALA A 357 -9.40 -2.20 17.23
CA ALA A 357 -10.59 -2.27 18.08
C ALA A 357 -11.60 -1.13 17.86
N ASP A 358 -11.32 -0.23 16.92
CA ASP A 358 -12.13 0.97 16.69
C ASP A 358 -13.46 0.66 16.04
N ASP A 359 -14.39 1.60 16.17
CA ASP A 359 -15.72 1.56 15.58
C ASP A 359 -15.78 2.15 14.16
N VAL A 360 -14.71 2.82 13.74
CA VAL A 360 -14.52 3.39 12.40
C VAL A 360 -13.42 2.66 11.64
N SER A 361 -13.54 2.63 10.31
CA SER A 361 -12.49 2.07 9.45
C SER A 361 -11.22 2.91 9.55
N ARG A 362 -10.09 2.21 9.64
CA ARG A 362 -8.72 2.71 9.51
C ARG A 362 -8.26 2.70 8.05
N LEU A 363 -8.96 2.02 7.15
CA LEU A 363 -8.68 2.08 5.70
C LEU A 363 -9.20 3.37 5.07
N ASP A 364 -10.18 4.03 5.71
CA ASP A 364 -10.72 5.31 5.28
C ASP A 364 -9.94 6.49 5.89
N ALA A 365 -9.91 7.62 5.18
CA ALA A 365 -9.24 8.82 5.65
C ALA A 365 -9.86 9.32 6.97
N HIS A 366 -9.03 9.47 8.01
CA HIS A 366 -9.48 9.88 9.34
C HIS A 366 -9.00 11.31 9.67
N PRO A 367 -9.84 12.19 10.24
CA PRO A 367 -9.46 13.58 10.54
C PRO A 367 -8.24 13.75 11.46
N GLN A 368 -7.94 12.72 12.26
CA GLN A 368 -6.82 12.70 13.20
C GLN A 368 -5.56 12.02 12.62
N GLN A 369 -5.52 11.71 11.32
CA GLN A 369 -4.39 11.05 10.63
C GLN A 369 -3.94 9.72 11.28
N ALA A 370 -4.86 9.04 11.95
CA ALA A 370 -4.63 7.72 12.52
C ALA A 370 -5.13 6.60 11.59
N ASP A 371 -5.21 6.90 10.29
CA ASP A 371 -5.57 5.94 9.23
C ASP A 371 -4.34 5.33 8.57
N VAL A 372 -4.56 4.29 7.76
CA VAL A 372 -3.53 3.56 7.03
C VAL A 372 -3.69 3.70 5.51
N THR A 373 -4.45 4.70 5.04
CA THR A 373 -4.76 4.91 3.61
C THR A 373 -3.51 4.91 2.73
N GLY A 374 -2.48 5.66 3.13
CA GLY A 374 -1.23 5.77 2.36
C GLY A 374 -0.45 4.47 2.27
N ILE A 375 -0.43 3.66 3.33
CA ILE A 375 0.25 2.35 3.31
C ILE A 375 -0.61 1.29 2.60
N THR A 376 -1.93 1.37 2.67
CA THR A 376 -2.85 0.53 1.90
C THR A 376 -2.58 0.67 0.41
N GLY A 377 -2.51 1.89 -0.11
CA GLY A 377 -2.18 2.12 -1.52
C GLY A 377 -0.79 1.61 -1.93
N LEU A 378 0.20 1.65 -1.02
CA LEU A 378 1.54 1.09 -1.27
C LEU A 378 1.53 -0.46 -1.30
N LEU A 379 0.81 -1.09 -0.37
CA LEU A 379 0.68 -2.54 -0.29
C LEU A 379 -0.10 -3.10 -1.48
N GLU A 380 -1.20 -2.45 -1.85
CA GLU A 380 -2.01 -2.82 -3.01
C GLU A 380 -1.22 -2.66 -4.32
N ALA A 381 -0.47 -1.56 -4.48
CA ALA A 381 0.44 -1.40 -5.60
C ALA A 381 1.54 -2.46 -5.64
N ALA A 382 1.88 -3.09 -4.51
CA ALA A 382 2.79 -4.22 -4.43
C ALA A 382 2.12 -5.60 -4.60
N ARG A 383 0.83 -5.67 -4.98
CA ARG A 383 0.00 -6.90 -5.07
C ARG A 383 -0.06 -7.65 -3.74
N ILE A 384 -0.27 -6.90 -2.68
CA ILE A 384 -0.60 -7.41 -1.36
C ILE A 384 -2.08 -7.11 -1.13
N ASP A 385 -2.87 -8.14 -0.82
CA ASP A 385 -4.27 -7.96 -0.47
C ASP A 385 -4.34 -7.30 0.90
N VAL A 386 -5.00 -6.15 0.97
CA VAL A 386 -5.19 -5.43 2.23
C VAL A 386 -6.58 -5.71 2.76
N VAL A 387 -6.65 -6.21 3.99
CA VAL A 387 -7.91 -6.52 4.67
C VAL A 387 -7.95 -5.80 6.01
N GLU A 388 -9.11 -5.30 6.38
CA GLU A 388 -9.34 -4.75 7.71
C GLU A 388 -10.05 -5.76 8.60
N TRP A 389 -9.63 -5.84 9.86
CA TRP A 389 -10.33 -6.61 10.89
C TRP A 389 -10.59 -5.77 12.15
N PRO A 390 -11.80 -5.16 12.25
CA PRO A 390 -12.29 -4.57 13.48
C PRO A 390 -12.80 -5.68 14.40
N VAL A 391 -12.01 -6.07 15.40
CA VAL A 391 -12.28 -7.24 16.26
C VAL A 391 -13.58 -7.16 17.05
N THR A 392 -14.13 -5.94 17.20
CA THR A 392 -15.38 -5.65 17.91
C THR A 392 -16.61 -5.77 17.01
N LEU A 393 -16.45 -5.67 15.69
CA LEU A 393 -17.53 -5.58 14.71
C LEU A 393 -17.62 -6.80 13.78
N ALA A 394 -16.49 -7.45 13.50
CA ALA A 394 -16.41 -8.52 12.51
C ALA A 394 -15.68 -9.77 13.04
N PRO A 395 -16.06 -10.97 12.56
CA PRO A 395 -15.28 -12.18 12.83
C PRO A 395 -13.91 -12.13 12.15
N GLN A 396 -12.99 -12.98 12.60
CA GLN A 396 -11.67 -13.11 11.99
C GLN A 396 -11.78 -13.48 10.49
N PRO A 397 -11.11 -12.75 9.59
CA PRO A 397 -11.12 -13.06 8.16
C PRO A 397 -10.44 -14.40 7.88
N ALA A 398 -10.99 -15.14 6.92
CA ALA A 398 -10.47 -16.44 6.50
C ALA A 398 -9.76 -16.32 5.14
N PHE A 399 -8.62 -16.99 5.01
CA PHE A 399 -7.80 -17.01 3.79
C PHE A 399 -7.64 -18.44 3.28
N ALA A 400 -7.39 -18.57 1.97
CA ALA A 400 -7.11 -19.86 1.36
C ALA A 400 -5.86 -20.52 1.99
N SER A 401 -5.81 -21.85 1.99
CA SER A 401 -4.67 -22.58 2.53
C SER A 401 -3.41 -22.26 1.72
N GLY A 402 -2.33 -21.85 2.40
CA GLY A 402 -1.07 -21.50 1.76
C GLY A 402 -0.88 -20.01 1.46
N THR A 403 -1.93 -19.19 1.57
CA THR A 403 -1.81 -17.72 1.46
C THR A 403 -0.88 -17.20 2.57
N PRO A 404 0.22 -16.51 2.23
CA PRO A 404 1.02 -15.82 3.23
C PRO A 404 0.22 -14.66 3.84
N VAL A 405 -0.02 -14.67 5.15
CA VAL A 405 -0.77 -13.61 5.85
C VAL A 405 0.10 -12.99 6.94
N VAL A 406 0.13 -11.67 6.98
CA VAL A 406 0.76 -10.89 8.06
C VAL A 406 -0.33 -10.07 8.75
N TRP A 407 -0.41 -10.20 10.07
CA TRP A 407 -1.37 -9.47 10.89
C TRP A 407 -0.68 -8.27 11.52
N VAL A 408 -1.07 -7.06 11.13
CA VAL A 408 -0.54 -5.79 11.64
C VAL A 408 -1.48 -5.28 12.70
N VAL A 409 -1.03 -5.29 13.95
CA VAL A 409 -1.83 -4.91 15.10
C VAL A 409 -1.65 -3.43 15.37
N LEU A 410 -2.77 -2.70 15.39
CA LEU A 410 -2.84 -1.29 15.72
C LEU A 410 -3.50 -1.15 17.10
N PRO A 411 -2.71 -0.96 18.18
CA PRO A 411 -3.30 -0.68 19.49
C PRO A 411 -3.99 0.70 19.48
N PRO A 412 -4.89 0.94 20.45
CA PRO A 412 -5.42 2.29 20.67
C PRO A 412 -4.28 3.29 20.88
N SER A 413 -4.32 4.42 20.19
CA SER A 413 -3.31 5.48 20.29
C SER A 413 -3.39 6.26 21.62
N GLU A 414 -4.55 6.26 22.28
CA GLU A 414 -4.77 6.95 23.56
C GLU A 414 -4.96 5.94 24.71
N ARG A 415 -3.89 5.71 25.48
CA ARG A 415 -3.87 4.75 26.60
C ARG A 415 -3.64 5.44 27.95
N ILE A 416 -4.45 6.47 28.19
CA ILE A 416 -4.33 7.43 29.31
C ILE A 416 -5.18 7.01 30.53
N GLY A 417 -6.08 6.03 30.37
CA GLY A 417 -7.01 5.56 31.40
C GLY A 417 -6.37 4.73 32.53
N PHE A 418 -7.09 4.62 33.65
CA PHE A 418 -6.75 3.76 34.79
C PHE A 418 -7.17 2.29 34.61
N GLU A 419 -8.04 2.05 33.63
CA GLU A 419 -8.59 0.75 33.30
C GLU A 419 -8.52 0.53 31.79
N ILE A 420 -8.53 -0.74 31.41
CA ILE A 420 -8.49 -1.17 30.00
C ILE A 420 -9.91 -1.23 29.47
N ASP A 421 -10.12 -0.53 28.37
CA ASP A 421 -11.39 -0.49 27.67
C ASP A 421 -11.81 -1.90 27.19
N PRO A 422 -13.11 -2.27 27.21
CA PRO A 422 -13.55 -3.56 26.72
C PRO A 422 -13.17 -3.85 25.26
N ALA A 423 -13.06 -2.85 24.39
CA ALA A 423 -12.60 -3.02 23.01
C ALA A 423 -11.11 -3.39 22.97
N GLU A 424 -10.26 -2.69 23.74
CA GLU A 424 -8.84 -3.00 23.89
C GLU A 424 -8.63 -4.43 24.44
N ARG A 425 -9.47 -4.86 25.40
CA ARG A 425 -9.41 -6.23 25.93
C ARG A 425 -9.72 -7.29 24.87
N ARG A 426 -10.72 -7.07 24.02
CA ARG A 426 -11.01 -7.97 22.89
C ARG A 426 -9.86 -8.04 21.89
N LEU A 427 -9.23 -6.90 21.61
CA LEU A 427 -8.06 -6.87 20.73
C LEU A 427 -6.89 -7.67 21.32
N LEU A 428 -6.58 -7.48 22.60
CA LEU A 428 -5.55 -8.28 23.30
C LEU A 428 -5.84 -9.80 23.22
N GLU A 429 -7.09 -10.20 23.40
CA GLU A 429 -7.53 -11.60 23.28
C GLU A 429 -7.35 -12.13 21.85
N ALA A 430 -7.78 -11.37 20.84
CA ALA A 430 -7.64 -11.72 19.43
C ALA A 430 -6.16 -11.86 19.03
N VAL A 431 -5.31 -10.93 19.44
CA VAL A 431 -3.87 -10.95 19.14
C VAL A 431 -3.18 -12.11 19.85
N SER A 432 -3.53 -12.39 21.12
CA SER A 432 -3.05 -13.59 21.80
C SER A 432 -3.39 -14.84 21.00
N HIS A 433 -4.62 -14.95 20.52
CA HIS A 433 -5.05 -16.10 19.74
C HIS A 433 -4.28 -16.23 18.42
N LEU A 434 -4.05 -15.13 17.70
CA LEU A 434 -3.24 -15.11 16.47
C LEU A 434 -1.83 -15.65 16.73
N ILE A 435 -1.18 -15.21 17.81
CA ILE A 435 0.17 -15.65 18.18
C ILE A 435 0.17 -17.13 18.55
N ASP A 436 -0.81 -17.58 19.34
CA ASP A 436 -0.91 -18.98 19.79
C ASP A 436 -1.20 -19.95 18.63
N GLN A 437 -1.92 -19.49 17.60
CA GLN A 437 -2.17 -20.23 16.35
C GLN A 437 -0.93 -20.32 15.42
N GLY A 438 0.17 -19.62 15.74
CA GLY A 438 1.35 -19.62 14.89
C GLY A 438 1.33 -18.60 13.75
N ASN A 439 0.40 -17.64 13.74
CA ASN A 439 0.36 -16.61 12.70
C ASN A 439 1.53 -15.64 12.81
N SER A 440 1.95 -15.05 11.68
CA SER A 440 2.97 -14.00 11.68
C SER A 440 2.34 -12.65 12.02
N VAL A 441 2.89 -11.96 13.02
CA VAL A 441 2.28 -10.76 13.60
C VAL A 441 3.31 -9.64 13.71
N LEU A 442 2.92 -8.43 13.30
CA LEU A 442 3.59 -7.19 13.62
C LEU A 442 2.79 -6.49 14.72
N VAL A 443 3.41 -6.28 15.87
CA VAL A 443 2.80 -5.57 16.99
C VAL A 443 3.53 -4.25 17.19
N SER A 444 2.83 -3.14 16.96
CA SER A 444 3.26 -1.82 17.43
C SER A 444 2.83 -1.65 18.87
N LEU A 445 3.67 -1.06 19.72
CA LEU A 445 3.33 -0.71 21.08
C LEU A 445 3.09 0.80 21.18
N TYR A 446 2.17 1.18 22.06
CA TYR A 446 1.98 2.57 22.46
C TYR A 446 2.22 2.67 23.96
N PRO A 447 2.80 3.79 24.43
CA PRO A 447 3.07 3.97 25.83
C PRO A 447 1.77 4.05 26.64
N SER A 448 1.82 3.63 27.90
CA SER A 448 0.69 3.41 28.78
C SER A 448 0.83 4.20 30.08
N PHE A 449 -0.30 4.66 30.63
CA PHE A 449 -0.31 5.30 31.94
C PHE A 449 -0.42 4.27 33.09
N LEU A 450 -0.79 3.01 32.81
CA LEU A 450 -0.95 1.97 33.82
C LEU A 450 0.31 1.77 34.71
N PRO A 451 1.55 1.71 34.15
CA PRO A 451 2.76 1.57 34.96
C PRO A 451 2.97 2.71 35.97
N ARG A 452 2.51 3.94 35.67
CA ARG A 452 2.59 5.07 36.62
C ARG A 452 1.78 4.85 37.88
N TYR A 453 0.70 4.09 37.78
CA TYR A 453 -0.16 3.74 38.89
C TYR A 453 0.26 2.42 39.55
N GLY A 454 1.43 1.89 39.21
CA GLY A 454 1.92 0.60 39.71
C GLY A 454 1.19 -0.61 39.14
N GLN A 455 0.44 -0.44 38.05
CA GLN A 455 -0.25 -1.52 37.35
C GLN A 455 0.59 -2.04 36.19
N SER A 456 0.55 -3.34 35.93
CA SER A 456 1.20 -3.92 34.75
C SER A 456 0.38 -3.64 33.49
N ASP A 457 1.03 -3.24 32.41
CA ASP A 457 0.39 -3.10 31.11
C ASP A 457 0.23 -4.48 30.42
N PRO A 458 -0.99 -4.90 30.04
CA PRO A 458 -1.20 -6.16 29.34
C PRO A 458 -0.56 -6.26 27.96
N TRP A 459 -0.26 -5.14 27.28
CA TRP A 459 0.52 -5.19 26.04
C TRP A 459 1.98 -5.55 26.30
N ALA A 460 2.58 -5.00 27.37
CA ALA A 460 3.89 -5.44 27.85
C ALA A 460 3.85 -6.93 28.26
N GLY A 461 2.76 -7.36 28.92
CA GLY A 461 2.52 -8.77 29.23
C GLY A 461 2.43 -9.66 27.99
N LEU A 462 1.75 -9.22 26.92
CA LEU A 462 1.62 -9.93 25.65
C LEU A 462 2.98 -10.18 25.00
N VAL A 463 3.83 -9.15 24.88
CA VAL A 463 5.16 -9.26 24.25
C VAL A 463 6.19 -9.97 25.14
N SER A 464 6.00 -9.97 26.47
CA SER A 464 6.84 -10.78 27.38
C SER A 464 6.81 -12.27 27.06
N ARG A 465 5.66 -12.79 26.60
CA ARG A 465 5.50 -14.18 26.13
C ARG A 465 6.28 -14.45 24.84
N MET A 466 6.73 -13.41 24.16
CA MET A 466 7.60 -13.49 22.99
C MET A 466 9.09 -13.43 23.33
N GLY A 467 9.45 -13.22 24.60
CA GLY A 467 10.83 -13.05 25.04
C GLY A 467 11.30 -11.59 25.02
N ILE A 468 10.38 -10.62 24.96
CA ILE A 468 10.70 -9.18 24.95
C ILE A 468 10.05 -8.52 26.17
N GLU A 469 10.84 -7.81 26.96
CA GLU A 469 10.36 -6.90 28.00
C GLU A 469 10.16 -5.50 27.38
N ALA A 470 8.99 -4.89 27.60
CA ALA A 470 8.67 -3.56 27.11
C ALA A 470 8.39 -2.60 28.28
N ASP A 471 9.10 -1.48 28.33
CA ASP A 471 8.88 -0.42 29.33
C ASP A 471 7.86 0.61 28.84
N THR A 472 6.61 0.17 28.73
CA THR A 472 5.48 1.00 28.25
C THR A 472 5.19 2.23 29.12
N GLY A 473 5.77 2.34 30.32
CA GLY A 473 5.64 3.52 31.18
C GLY A 473 6.55 4.67 30.77
N SER A 474 7.59 4.39 30.01
CA SER A 474 8.65 5.32 29.62
C SER A 474 8.70 5.50 28.10
N VAL A 475 9.15 6.68 27.66
CA VAL A 475 9.36 7.00 26.25
C VAL A 475 10.73 7.65 26.05
N VAL A 476 11.31 7.49 24.86
CA VAL A 476 12.54 8.19 24.49
C VAL A 476 12.20 9.59 23.98
N LEU A 477 12.78 10.62 24.60
CA LEU A 477 12.65 12.02 24.19
C LEU A 477 14.02 12.61 23.82
N GLU A 478 14.00 13.65 22.99
CA GLU A 478 15.18 14.37 22.54
C GLU A 478 15.00 15.89 22.63
N GLU A 479 16.04 16.59 23.05
CA GLU A 479 16.12 18.05 23.00
C GLU A 479 16.71 18.45 21.65
N ALA A 480 15.95 19.23 20.87
CA ALA A 480 16.36 19.70 19.55
C ALA A 480 16.19 21.22 19.45
N VAL A 481 16.80 21.80 18.43
CA VAL A 481 16.62 23.21 18.10
C VAL A 481 15.69 23.30 16.90
N ASP A 482 14.62 24.09 16.99
CA ASP A 482 13.71 24.31 15.88
C ASP A 482 14.29 25.31 14.84
N GLY A 483 13.53 25.56 13.76
CA GLY A 483 13.96 26.46 12.68
C GLY A 483 14.12 27.93 13.10
N GLU A 484 13.59 28.32 14.26
CA GLU A 484 13.72 29.68 14.82
C GLU A 484 14.88 29.78 15.83
N GLY A 485 15.54 28.66 16.14
CA GLY A 485 16.64 28.60 17.09
C GLY A 485 16.19 28.35 18.53
N GLU A 486 14.92 28.03 18.76
CA GLU A 486 14.39 27.70 20.09
C GLU A 486 14.63 26.23 20.44
N ILE A 487 14.92 25.98 21.72
CA ILE A 487 15.07 24.62 22.23
C ILE A 487 13.67 24.03 22.43
N VAL A 488 13.40 22.93 21.74
CA VAL A 488 12.14 22.18 21.78
C VAL A 488 12.39 20.73 22.18
N VAL A 489 11.41 20.12 22.86
CA VAL A 489 11.44 18.69 23.16
C VAL A 489 10.73 17.94 22.04
N GLN A 490 11.48 17.13 21.32
CA GLN A 490 10.97 16.23 20.30
C GLN A 490 10.45 14.94 20.94
N MET A 491 9.20 14.62 20.64
CA MET A 491 8.49 13.42 21.10
C MET A 491 8.51 12.29 20.06
N PHE A 492 9.44 12.36 19.10
CA PHE A 492 9.68 11.32 18.11
C PHE A 492 11.18 11.09 17.95
N GLN A 493 11.57 9.93 17.43
CA GLN A 493 12.94 9.60 17.09
C GLN A 493 13.03 9.27 15.60
N GLN A 494 14.04 9.84 14.95
CA GLN A 494 14.29 9.63 13.53
C GLN A 494 15.47 8.67 13.36
N LEU A 495 15.21 7.51 12.76
CA LEU A 495 16.19 6.45 12.54
C LEU A 495 16.48 6.34 11.04
N THR A 496 17.76 6.46 10.67
CA THR A 496 18.23 6.31 9.28
C THR A 496 19.26 5.21 9.11
N GLU A 497 19.92 4.80 10.19
CA GLU A 497 20.97 3.78 10.17
C GLU A 497 20.47 2.50 10.85
N PHE A 498 20.53 1.39 10.12
CA PHE A 498 20.08 0.07 10.57
C PHE A 498 21.21 -0.92 10.31
N THR A 499 22.13 -1.03 11.26
CA THR A 499 23.38 -1.79 11.10
C THR A 499 23.29 -3.24 11.57
N ALA A 500 22.14 -3.67 12.12
CA ALA A 500 21.96 -5.02 12.58
C ALA A 500 22.11 -6.03 11.41
N PRO A 501 22.74 -7.20 11.61
CA PRO A 501 22.91 -8.22 10.59
C PRO A 501 21.62 -9.00 10.34
N HIS A 502 20.53 -8.30 10.00
CA HIS A 502 19.19 -8.85 9.78
C HIS A 502 18.63 -8.37 8.43
N PRO A 503 17.90 -9.20 7.66
CA PRO A 503 17.33 -8.80 6.38
C PRO A 503 16.42 -7.57 6.45
N ILE A 504 15.66 -7.41 7.54
CA ILE A 504 14.80 -6.22 7.76
C ILE A 504 15.67 -4.98 7.98
N ALA A 505 16.69 -5.05 8.85
CA ALA A 505 17.60 -3.93 9.09
C ALA A 505 18.32 -3.52 7.80
N SER A 506 18.82 -4.49 7.02
CA SER A 506 19.43 -4.20 5.72
C SER A 506 18.47 -3.56 4.71
N ALA A 507 17.16 -3.84 4.78
CA ALA A 507 16.16 -3.23 3.91
C ALA A 507 15.81 -1.80 4.35
N LEU A 508 15.80 -1.54 5.67
CA LEU A 508 15.51 -0.23 6.26
C LEU A 508 16.74 0.70 6.26
N ASN A 509 17.96 0.18 6.17
CA ASN A 509 19.17 0.98 6.24
C ASN A 509 19.23 2.04 5.12
N GLY A 510 19.34 3.32 5.51
CA GLY A 510 19.29 4.46 4.60
C GLY A 510 17.89 5.01 4.35
N GLN A 511 16.84 4.33 4.82
CA GLN A 511 15.48 4.87 4.83
C GLN A 511 15.24 5.70 6.09
N ASN A 512 14.35 6.69 5.97
CA ASN A 512 13.95 7.52 7.09
C ASN A 512 12.73 6.91 7.83
N LEU A 513 12.94 6.39 9.05
CA LEU A 513 11.88 5.91 9.93
C LEU A 513 11.68 6.88 11.10
N ALA A 514 10.50 7.49 11.20
CA ALA A 514 10.12 8.30 12.35
C ALA A 514 9.26 7.47 13.30
N LEU A 515 9.69 7.35 14.56
CA LEU A 515 8.97 6.65 15.62
C LEU A 515 8.45 7.68 16.64
N PRO A 516 7.13 7.94 16.69
CA PRO A 516 6.55 8.78 17.74
C PRO A 516 6.54 8.02 19.07
N LEU A 517 6.94 8.70 20.14
CA LEU A 517 6.96 8.18 21.52
C LEU A 517 7.56 6.75 21.66
N PRO A 518 8.80 6.51 21.22
CA PRO A 518 9.35 5.15 21.19
C PRO A 518 9.40 4.53 22.59
N VAL A 519 8.83 3.33 22.73
CA VAL A 519 8.84 2.52 23.95
C VAL A 519 10.14 1.69 24.01
N PRO A 520 10.91 1.79 25.11
CA PRO A 520 12.11 0.97 25.29
C PRO A 520 11.79 -0.53 25.34
N LEU A 521 12.53 -1.32 24.57
CA LEU A 521 12.46 -2.78 24.57
C LEU A 521 13.76 -3.40 25.10
N ARG A 522 13.66 -4.57 25.73
CA ARG A 522 14.80 -5.38 26.16
C ARG A 522 14.56 -6.86 25.90
N PRO A 523 15.59 -7.67 25.62
CA PRO A 523 15.41 -9.10 25.49
C PRO A 523 15.31 -9.73 26.88
N LEU A 524 14.32 -10.58 27.09
CA LEU A 524 14.25 -11.42 28.29
C LEU A 524 15.27 -12.55 28.16
N VAL A 525 16.24 -12.58 29.07
CA VAL A 525 17.25 -13.64 29.12
C VAL A 525 16.57 -14.96 29.53
N GLY A 526 16.49 -15.91 28.60
CA GLY A 526 15.95 -17.25 28.85
C GLY A 526 16.36 -18.27 27.77
N ASP A 527 16.14 -19.56 28.04
CA ASP A 527 16.48 -20.71 27.15
C ASP A 527 15.58 -20.80 25.88
N GLY A 528 15.01 -19.68 25.43
CA GLY A 528 13.98 -19.59 24.39
C GLY A 528 14.49 -19.35 22.97
N VAL A 529 13.55 -18.97 22.09
CA VAL A 529 13.82 -18.60 20.68
C VAL A 529 14.65 -17.32 20.62
N PRO A 530 15.71 -17.24 19.80
CA PRO A 530 16.56 -16.06 19.73
C PRO A 530 15.78 -14.84 19.26
N VAL A 531 15.82 -13.78 20.07
CA VAL A 531 15.32 -12.45 19.74
C VAL A 531 16.45 -11.66 19.08
N GLN A 532 16.19 -11.00 17.95
CA GLN A 532 17.19 -10.25 17.19
C GLN A 532 16.83 -8.77 17.13
N THR A 533 17.73 -7.91 17.61
CA THR A 533 17.57 -6.44 17.51
C THR A 533 17.60 -6.02 16.04
N ILE A 534 16.64 -5.20 15.64
CA ILE A 534 16.56 -4.60 14.30
C ILE A 534 17.02 -3.14 14.33
N ALA A 535 16.58 -2.40 15.35
CA ALA A 535 16.86 -0.98 15.48
C ALA A 535 16.97 -0.56 16.95
N SER A 536 17.87 0.38 17.19
CA SER A 536 18.15 0.96 18.50
C SER A 536 18.30 2.47 18.34
N VAL A 537 17.92 3.22 19.37
CA VAL A 537 18.20 4.64 19.49
C VAL A 537 19.54 4.80 20.19
N ASP A 538 20.52 5.40 19.50
CA ASP A 538 21.83 5.65 20.06
C ASP A 538 21.80 6.71 21.18
N PRO A 539 22.65 6.56 22.22
CA PRO A 539 22.73 7.51 23.32
C PRO A 539 23.22 8.88 22.84
N SER A 540 22.66 9.95 23.41
CA SER A 540 23.06 11.33 23.16
C SER A 540 22.92 12.15 24.44
N ALA A 541 23.71 13.23 24.56
CA ALA A 541 23.62 14.17 25.68
C ALA A 541 22.24 14.87 25.76
N ASP A 542 21.50 14.84 24.65
CA ASP A 542 20.21 15.49 24.45
C ASP A 542 19.04 14.50 24.50
N ARG A 543 19.32 13.20 24.70
CA ARG A 543 18.30 12.14 24.83
C ARG A 543 18.16 11.63 26.25
N TRP A 544 16.92 11.36 26.65
CA TRP A 544 16.60 10.78 27.96
C TRP A 544 15.36 9.91 27.91
N LEU A 545 15.19 9.09 28.94
CA LEU A 545 13.96 8.33 29.16
C LEU A 545 13.02 9.14 30.05
N GLU A 546 11.81 9.41 29.55
CA GLU A 546 10.79 10.14 30.27
C GLU A 546 9.67 9.21 30.72
N SER A 547 9.46 9.13 32.04
CA SER A 547 8.39 8.33 32.64
C SER A 547 7.17 9.17 33.02
N GLN A 548 7.28 10.50 33.02
CA GLN A 548 6.21 11.49 33.29
C GLN A 548 5.78 12.27 32.04
N TRP A 549 5.89 11.67 30.86
CA TRP A 549 5.43 12.20 29.58
C TRP A 549 3.91 12.47 29.55
N THR A 550 3.46 13.51 28.85
CA THR A 550 2.02 13.76 28.62
C THR A 550 1.84 14.11 27.15
N PRO A 551 0.87 13.53 26.43
CA PRO A 551 0.69 13.78 25.00
C PRO A 551 0.06 15.15 24.67
N SER A 552 -0.22 16.01 25.65
CA SER A 552 -0.85 17.32 25.42
C SER A 552 0.14 18.33 24.81
N LEU A 553 -0.26 18.96 23.70
CA LEU A 553 0.42 20.09 23.04
C LEU A 553 0.55 21.35 23.94
N ASP A 554 -0.20 21.42 25.05
CA ASP A 554 -0.47 22.66 25.79
C ASP A 554 0.05 22.68 27.25
N LEU A 555 0.88 21.72 27.64
CA LEU A 555 1.62 21.84 28.89
C LEU A 555 3.04 22.24 28.56
N GLY A 556 3.46 23.39 29.10
CA GLY A 556 4.77 23.99 28.89
C GLY A 556 5.95 23.02 29.08
N PRO A 557 7.18 23.47 28.79
CA PRO A 557 8.30 22.62 28.37
C PRO A 557 8.44 21.38 29.27
N VAL A 558 8.34 20.19 28.65
CA VAL A 558 8.83 18.95 29.25
C VAL A 558 10.26 19.25 29.71
N GLN A 559 10.49 19.30 31.02
CA GLN A 559 11.80 19.61 31.54
C GLN A 559 12.67 18.38 31.36
N LYS A 560 13.87 18.55 30.80
CA LYS A 560 14.87 17.49 30.66
C LYS A 560 14.91 16.64 31.93
N GLY A 561 14.51 15.38 31.79
CA GLY A 561 14.54 14.42 32.89
C GLY A 561 15.97 14.24 33.39
N SER A 562 16.12 13.82 34.64
CA SER A 562 17.45 13.55 35.22
C SER A 562 18.10 12.26 34.70
N GLN A 563 17.35 11.40 34.01
CA GLN A 563 17.80 10.10 33.49
C GLN A 563 18.27 10.17 32.04
N ARG A 564 19.50 10.63 31.84
CA ARG A 564 20.15 10.60 30.53
C ARG A 564 20.22 9.17 29.98
N MET A 565 20.13 9.09 28.66
CA MET A 565 20.31 7.83 27.95
C MET A 565 21.81 7.61 27.72
N ASP A 566 22.44 6.80 28.58
CA ASP A 566 23.88 6.51 28.54
C ASP A 566 24.21 5.27 27.68
N GLU A 567 23.22 4.43 27.38
CA GLU A 567 23.32 3.23 26.56
C GLU A 567 22.29 3.27 25.43
N ALA A 568 22.53 2.54 24.34
CA ALA A 568 21.55 2.44 23.27
C ALA A 568 20.27 1.75 23.77
N VAL A 569 19.12 2.25 23.33
CA VAL A 569 17.81 1.70 23.68
C VAL A 569 17.24 1.00 22.47
N ASP A 570 17.03 -0.31 22.58
CA ASP A 570 16.41 -1.09 21.51
C ASP A 570 14.92 -0.73 21.39
N VAL A 571 14.45 -0.54 20.16
CA VAL A 571 13.07 -0.13 19.87
C VAL A 571 12.39 -1.05 18.85
N ILE A 572 13.14 -1.91 18.16
CA ILE A 572 12.55 -2.90 17.24
C ILE A 572 13.25 -4.26 17.41
N TYR A 573 12.44 -5.30 17.62
CA TYR A 573 12.89 -6.69 17.69
C TYR A 573 12.16 -7.59 16.69
N ALA A 574 12.90 -8.54 16.11
CA ALA A 574 12.36 -9.61 15.30
C ALA A 574 12.59 -10.98 15.97
N ILE A 575 11.62 -11.87 15.81
CA ILE A 575 11.65 -13.23 16.34
C ILE A 575 11.19 -14.19 15.24
N GLU A 576 11.93 -15.29 15.05
CA GLU A 576 11.53 -16.37 14.15
C GLU A 576 11.40 -17.67 14.93
N ARG A 577 10.18 -18.18 15.04
CA ARG A 577 9.88 -19.45 15.71
C ARG A 577 9.79 -20.57 14.67
N PRO A 578 10.28 -21.77 15.01
CA PRO A 578 10.18 -22.91 14.11
C PRO A 578 8.71 -23.23 13.81
N PRO A 579 8.43 -23.79 12.61
CA PRO A 579 7.07 -24.12 12.23
C PRO A 579 6.44 -25.15 13.16
N VAL A 580 5.18 -24.93 13.52
CA VAL A 580 4.37 -25.96 14.18
C VAL A 580 3.95 -26.97 13.11
N ALA A 581 4.35 -28.24 13.29
CA ALA A 581 3.89 -29.41 12.52
C ALA A 581 3.74 -29.21 10.99
N GLY A 582 4.85 -28.96 10.27
CA GLY A 582 4.88 -28.93 8.79
C GLY A 582 4.44 -27.61 8.16
N GLY A 583 4.15 -26.58 8.96
CA GLY A 583 3.82 -25.23 8.50
C GLY A 583 5.03 -24.37 8.11
N ARG A 584 4.78 -23.07 7.86
CA ARG A 584 5.83 -22.03 7.68
C ARG A 584 6.35 -21.56 9.05
N PRO A 585 7.60 -21.06 9.14
CA PRO A 585 8.09 -20.46 10.39
C PRO A 585 7.21 -19.27 10.78
N GLN A 586 6.90 -19.16 12.07
CA GLN A 586 6.16 -18.03 12.60
C GLN A 586 7.13 -16.86 12.79
N ARG A 587 6.84 -15.72 12.16
CA ARG A 587 7.65 -14.50 12.29
C ARG A 587 6.89 -13.45 13.08
N LEU A 588 7.53 -12.91 14.10
CA LEU A 588 6.98 -11.86 14.95
C LEU A 588 7.88 -10.63 14.88
N LEU A 589 7.29 -9.46 14.74
CA LEU A 589 7.98 -8.17 14.80
C LEU A 589 7.33 -7.33 15.89
N VAL A 590 8.13 -6.79 16.82
CA VAL A 590 7.66 -5.89 17.86
C VAL A 590 8.33 -4.54 17.64
N VAL A 591 7.52 -3.50 17.52
CA VAL A 591 7.94 -2.10 17.39
C VAL A 591 7.50 -1.38 18.65
N GLY A 592 8.46 -0.83 19.37
CA GLY A 592 8.28 -0.05 20.60
C GLY A 592 7.99 1.41 20.31
#